data_AF-A0A9K3K0A7-F1
#
_entry.id   AF-A0A9K3K0A7-F1
#
_cell.length_a   1.000
_cell.length_b   1.000
_cell.length_c   1.000
_cell.angle_alpha   90.00
_cell.angle_beta   90.00
_cell.angle_gamma   90.00
#
_symmetry.space_group_name_H-M   'P 1'
#
loop_
_entity.id
_entity.type
_entity.pdbx_description
1 polymer ?
#
loop_
_entity_poly.entity_id
_entity_poly.type
_entity_poly.pdbx_seq_one_letter_code
_entity_poly.pdbx_strand_id
1 'polypeptide(L)' 'MTAAAAPPPAVLFKMSQIGFRVAHTYGLSETFGPSTICAWKPKWDNLPQETQAKLNTRQGVRYTALEHLDVVDT' A
#
# COMPACT_ATOMS: atom_id res chain seq x y z
N MET A 1 -4.47 8.71 -1.53
CA MET A 1 -3.51 7.91 -0.73
C MET A 1 -4.10 7.70 0.65
N THR A 2 -3.79 6.60 1.32
CA THR A 2 -4.13 6.34 2.73
C THR A 2 -2.85 5.89 3.46
N ALA A 3 -2.71 6.24 4.72
CA ALA A 3 -1.47 6.05 5.47
C ALA A 3 -1.70 5.42 6.86
N ALA A 4 -0.60 5.02 7.49
CA ALA A 4 -0.55 4.44 8.84
C ALA A 4 -1.22 3.07 8.93
N ALA A 5 -2.48 2.96 9.36
CA ALA A 5 -3.12 1.65 9.48
C ALA A 5 -3.37 1.03 8.10
N ALA A 6 -3.24 -0.29 8.01
CA ALA A 6 -3.63 -1.02 6.81
C ALA A 6 -5.10 -0.72 6.49
N PRO A 7 -5.41 -0.13 5.32
CA PRO A 7 -6.78 0.22 4.97
C PRO A 7 -7.61 -1.06 4.83
N PRO A 8 -8.89 -1.06 5.25
CA PRO A 8 -9.76 -2.20 5.00
C PRO A 8 -9.89 -2.45 3.48
N PRO A 9 -9.75 -3.70 2.99
CA PRO A 9 -9.87 -3.99 1.56
C PRO A 9 -11.19 -3.49 0.95
N ALA A 10 -12.28 -3.55 1.73
CA ALA A 10 -13.59 -3.07 1.30
C ALA A 10 -13.61 -1.57 0.95
N VAL A 11 -12.80 -0.74 1.65
CA VAL A 11 -12.66 0.68 1.33
C VAL A 11 -11.93 0.83 0.00
N LEU A 12 -10.80 0.14 -0.19
CA LEU A 12 -10.04 0.21 -1.45
C LEU A 12 -10.85 -0.29 -2.66
N PHE A 13 -11.64 -1.36 -2.48
CA PHE A 13 -12.54 -1.88 -3.51
C PHE A 13 -13.62 -0.87 -3.90
N LYS A 14 -14.29 -0.25 -2.92
CA LYS A 14 -15.29 0.80 -3.21
C LYS A 14 -14.67 2.00 -3.90
N MET A 15 -13.47 2.42 -3.48
CA MET A 15 -12.74 3.52 -4.11
C MET A 15 -12.38 3.21 -5.57
N SER A 16 -12.02 1.96 -5.89
CA SER A 16 -11.75 1.58 -7.28
C SER A 16 -13.02 1.56 -8.15
N GLN A 17 -14.19 1.21 -7.59
CA GLN A 17 -15.47 1.25 -8.34
C GLN A 17 -15.81 2.65 -8.84
N ILE A 18 -15.41 3.68 -8.09
CA ILE A 18 -15.67 5.08 -8.42
C ILE A 18 -14.48 5.75 -9.12
N GLY A 19 -13.51 4.96 -9.61
CA GLY A 19 -12.41 5.43 -10.45
C GLY A 19 -11.14 5.90 -9.70
N PHE A 20 -11.08 5.78 -8.38
CA PHE A 20 -9.86 6.13 -7.64
C PHE A 20 -8.84 4.99 -7.60
N ARG A 21 -7.58 5.33 -7.85
CA ARG A 21 -6.42 4.47 -7.58
C ARG A 21 -5.73 4.92 -6.31
N VAL A 22 -6.08 4.30 -5.19
CA VAL A 22 -5.53 4.65 -3.88
C VAL A 22 -4.22 3.92 -3.65
N ALA A 23 -3.14 4.65 -3.34
CA ALA A 23 -1.91 4.06 -2.80
C ALA A 23 -1.98 3.97 -1.26
N HIS A 24 -1.55 2.84 -0.70
CA HIS A 24 -1.34 2.67 0.74
C HIS A 24 0.13 2.92 1.08
N THR A 25 0.39 3.74 2.09
CA THR A 25 1.73 4.03 2.63
C THR A 25 1.80 3.74 4.12
N TYR A 26 2.98 3.39 4.62
CA TYR A 26 3.22 3.20 6.06
C TYR A 26 4.48 3.95 6.48
N GLY A 27 4.48 4.49 7.69
CA GLY A 27 5.59 5.23 8.26
C GLY A 27 5.32 5.57 9.72
N LEU A 28 6.36 6.04 10.40
CA LEU A 28 6.31 6.52 11.77
C LEU A 28 6.56 8.02 11.80
N SER A 29 6.03 8.71 12.82
CA SER A 29 6.29 10.13 13.04
C SER A 29 7.78 10.44 13.19
N GLU A 30 8.50 9.54 13.87
CA GLU A 30 9.90 9.63 14.25
C GLU A 30 10.85 9.63 13.04
N THR A 31 10.39 9.08 11.90
CA THR A 31 11.18 8.99 10.67
C THR A 31 10.68 9.94 9.58
N PHE A 32 9.75 10.84 9.90
CA PHE A 32 9.06 11.77 8.99
C PHE A 32 8.28 11.16 7.82
N GLY A 33 8.47 9.87 7.50
CA GLY A 33 7.66 9.03 6.63
C GLY A 33 7.42 9.53 5.18
N PRO A 34 6.75 8.72 4.35
CA PRO A 34 6.46 7.29 4.54
C PRO A 34 7.73 6.44 4.38
N SER A 35 7.81 5.36 5.16
CA SER A 35 8.91 4.39 5.07
C SER A 35 8.64 3.31 4.00
N THR A 36 7.37 2.93 3.81
CA THR A 36 6.97 1.98 2.77
C THR A 36 5.77 2.46 1.96
N ILE A 37 5.64 1.93 0.75
CA ILE A 37 4.50 2.11 -0.13
C ILE A 37 4.07 0.78 -0.73
N CYS A 38 2.78 0.53 -0.79
CA CYS A 38 2.21 -0.56 -1.58
C CYS A 38 2.28 -0.21 -3.07
N ALA A 39 3.48 -0.39 -3.63
CA ALA A 39 3.72 -0.16 -5.05
C ALA A 39 2.87 -1.12 -5.89
N TRP A 40 2.04 -0.55 -6.76
CA TRP A 40 1.22 -1.34 -7.66
C TRP A 40 2.09 -2.14 -8.63
N LYS A 41 1.74 -3.41 -8.82
CA LYS A 41 2.45 -4.29 -9.75
C LYS A 41 1.60 -4.48 -11.00
N PRO A 42 2.12 -4.29 -12.24
CA PRO A 42 1.31 -4.42 -13.47
C PRO A 42 0.57 -5.75 -13.60
N LYS A 43 1.15 -6.85 -13.08
CA LYS A 43 0.47 -8.15 -13.05
C LYS A 43 -0.86 -8.17 -12.27
N TRP A 44 -1.12 -7.17 -11.43
CA TRP A 44 -2.37 -7.04 -10.69
C TRP A 44 -3.53 -6.54 -11.54
N ASP A 45 -3.24 -5.86 -12.67
CA ASP A 45 -4.26 -5.31 -13.56
C ASP A 45 -5.18 -6.41 -14.12
N ASN A 46 -4.67 -7.64 -14.24
CA ASN A 46 -5.40 -8.82 -14.71
C ASN A 46 -6.10 -9.61 -13.59
N LEU A 47 -5.98 -9.20 -12.33
CA LEU A 47 -6.61 -9.88 -11.20
C LEU A 47 -8.02 -9.34 -10.95
N PRO A 48 -8.93 -10.13 -10.34
CA PRO A 48 -10.21 -9.62 -9.89
C PRO A 48 -10.03 -8.42 -8.95
N GLN A 49 -10.90 -7.42 -9.06
CA GLN A 49 -10.79 -6.18 -8.28
C GLN A 49 -10.79 -6.41 -6.76
N GLU A 50 -11.48 -7.45 -6.29
CA GLU A 50 -11.42 -7.85 -4.88
C GLU A 50 -10.00 -8.30 -4.48
N THR A 51 -9.35 -9.08 -5.33
CA THR A 51 -7.96 -9.51 -5.13
C THR A 51 -7.00 -8.32 -5.22
N GLN A 52 -7.21 -7.40 -6.17
CA GLN A 52 -6.45 -6.16 -6.27
C GLN A 52 -6.55 -5.34 -4.97
N ALA A 53 -7.76 -5.16 -4.44
CA ALA A 53 -8.00 -4.46 -3.19
C ALA A 53 -7.29 -5.13 -2.01
N LYS A 54 -7.36 -6.46 -1.89
CA LYS A 54 -6.63 -7.24 -0.86
C LYS A 54 -5.11 -7.12 -0.99
N LEU A 55 -4.57 -7.05 -2.21
CA LEU A 55 -3.13 -6.88 -2.43
C LEU A 55 -2.67 -5.47 -2.05
N ASN A 56 -3.50 -4.47 -2.36
CA ASN A 56 -3.22 -3.07 -2.12
C ASN A 56 -3.31 -2.64 -0.64
N THR A 57 -3.74 -3.53 0.28
CA THR A 57 -3.71 -3.27 1.72
C THR A 57 -2.35 -3.53 2.38
N ARG A 58 -1.43 -4.21 1.68
CA ARG A 58 -0.12 -4.59 2.24
C ARG A 58 0.72 -3.34 2.55
N GLN A 59 1.61 -3.41 3.54
CA GLN A 59 2.56 -2.34 3.86
C GLN A 59 3.48 -2.01 2.67
N GLY A 60 3.78 -3.02 1.84
CA GLY A 60 4.42 -2.82 0.55
C GLY A 60 5.93 -2.98 0.59
N VAL A 61 6.63 -2.07 -0.09
CA VAL A 61 8.10 -2.09 -0.26
C VAL A 61 8.68 -0.77 0.23
N ARG A 62 10.01 -0.72 0.43
CA ARG A 62 10.75 0.51 0.77
C ARG A 62 10.35 1.67 -0.14
N TYR A 63 10.00 2.80 0.46
CA TYR A 63 9.71 4.01 -0.29
C TYR A 63 10.98 4.53 -0.98
N THR A 64 10.87 5.00 -2.22
CA THR A 64 12.04 5.35 -3.06
C THR A 64 12.99 6.34 -2.40
N ALA A 65 12.46 7.29 -1.61
CA ALA A 65 13.25 8.33 -0.94
C ALA A 65 13.82 7.90 0.43
N LEU A 66 13.45 6.73 0.95
CA LEU A 66 13.98 6.23 2.23
C LEU A 66 15.29 5.49 1.98
N GLU A 67 16.39 5.88 2.62
CA GLU A 67 17.71 5.25 2.40
C GLU A 67 17.73 3.76 2.75
N HIS A 68 17.28 3.40 3.95
CA HIS A 68 17.42 2.06 4.50
C HIS A 68 16.13 1.54 5.12
N LEU A 69 15.81 0.27 4.87
CA LEU A 69 14.69 -0.47 5.43
C LEU A 69 14.97 -1.98 5.35
N ASP A 70 14.89 -2.65 6.49
CA ASP A 70 15.05 -4.10 6.60
C ASP A 70 13.77 -4.75 7.16
N VAL A 71 13.50 -5.96 6.69
CA VAL A 71 12.51 -6.86 7.30
C VAL A 71 13.27 -7.81 8.20
N VAL A 72 13.04 -7.70 9.50
CA VAL A 72 13.70 -8.51 10.53
C VAL A 72 12.71 -9.57 11.00
N ASP A 73 13.11 -10.84 10.93
CA ASP A 73 12.41 -11.94 11.57
C ASP A 73 13.11 -12.26 12.90
N THR A 74 12.36 -12.73 13.89
CA THR A 74 12.87 -13.08 15.22
C THR A 74 13.33 -14.51 15.33
#